data_AF-A0A811N717-F1
#
_entry.id   AF-A0A811N717-F1
#
_cell.length_a   1.000
_cell.length_b   1.000
_cell.length_c   1.000
_cell.angle_alpha   90.00
_cell.angle_beta   90.00
_cell.angle_gamma   90.00
#
_symmetry.space_group_name_H-M   'P 1'
#
loop_
_entity.id
_entity.type
_entity.pdbx_description
1 polymer ?
#
loop_
_entity_poly.entity_id
_entity_poly.type
_entity_poly.pdbx_seq_one_letter_code
_entity_poly.pdbx_strand_id
1 'polypeptide(L)'
;MAWSYVKMSMFGTAAAHSNDDEVIAAVAVLTQTQEKRRWGGSVPGHKTYKRARLAAEWQLKQDYFIERPIYNEEHFRRRYNLWPSFDFHDQMD
;
A
#
# COMPACT_ATOMS: atom_id res chain seq x y z
N MET A 1 -23.87 -23.79 -26.68
CA MET A 1 -23.00 -22.79 -27.34
C MET A 1 -22.46 -21.73 -26.38
N ALA A 2 -23.27 -21.07 -25.55
CA ALA A 2 -22.79 -20.04 -24.62
C ALA A 2 -21.81 -20.55 -23.53
N TRP A 3 -22.02 -21.78 -23.03
CA TRP A 3 -21.19 -22.36 -21.98
C TRP A 3 -19.73 -22.56 -22.39
N SER A 4 -19.49 -23.04 -23.62
CA SER A 4 -18.13 -23.23 -24.15
C SER A 4 -17.34 -21.92 -24.17
N TYR A 5 -18.00 -20.80 -24.51
CA TYR A 5 -17.37 -19.48 -24.51
C TYR A 5 -17.03 -18.98 -23.10
N VAL A 6 -17.94 -19.17 -22.13
CA VAL A 6 -17.70 -18.84 -20.72
C VAL A 6 -16.53 -19.67 -20.16
N LYS A 7 -16.47 -20.96 -20.51
CA LYS A 7 -15.42 -21.89 -20.08
C LYS A 7 -14.05 -21.51 -20.65
N MET A 8 -13.99 -21.15 -21.94
CA MET A 8 -12.79 -20.62 -22.60
C MET A 8 -12.25 -19.36 -21.93
N SER A 9 -13.16 -18.45 -21.54
CA SER A 9 -12.78 -17.20 -20.87
C SER A 9 -12.17 -17.42 -19.50
N MET A 10 -12.63 -18.43 -18.74
CA MET A 10 -12.20 -18.65 -17.35
C MET A 10 -10.99 -19.57 -17.23
N PHE A 11 -10.87 -20.56 -18.12
CA PHE A 11 -9.88 -21.64 -18.00
C PHE A 11 -8.97 -21.77 -19.22
N GLY A 12 -9.07 -20.85 -20.17
CA GLY A 12 -8.27 -20.85 -21.40
C GLY A 12 -8.80 -21.81 -22.47
N THR A 13 -8.16 -21.79 -23.64
CA THR A 13 -8.57 -22.55 -24.84
C THR A 13 -8.47 -24.07 -24.67
N ALA A 14 -7.56 -24.57 -23.84
CA ALA A 14 -7.42 -26.00 -23.54
C ALA A 14 -8.66 -26.58 -22.84
N ALA A 15 -9.36 -25.76 -22.04
CA ALA A 15 -10.57 -26.16 -21.32
C ALA A 15 -11.85 -26.11 -22.16
N ALA A 16 -11.77 -25.58 -23.39
CA ALA A 16 -12.89 -25.53 -24.33
C ALA A 16 -13.31 -26.92 -24.82
N HIS A 17 -12.32 -27.81 -24.94
CA HIS A 17 -12.45 -29.17 -25.48
C HIS A 17 -12.43 -30.24 -24.38
N SER A 18 -12.22 -29.85 -23.12
CA SER A 18 -12.21 -30.79 -22.01
C SER A 18 -13.61 -31.08 -21.50
N ASN A 19 -13.82 -32.33 -21.09
CA ASN A 19 -15.06 -32.78 -20.46
C ASN A 19 -15.30 -31.97 -19.17
N ASP A 20 -16.55 -31.62 -18.88
CA ASP A 20 -16.91 -30.85 -17.68
C ASP A 20 -16.41 -31.55 -16.40
N ASP A 21 -16.44 -32.88 -16.37
CA ASP A 21 -15.98 -33.70 -15.24
C ASP A 21 -14.48 -33.54 -14.93
N GLU A 22 -13.64 -33.43 -15.97
CA GLU A 22 -12.19 -33.23 -15.80
C GLU A 22 -11.89 -31.83 -15.25
N VAL A 23 -12.65 -30.82 -15.69
CA VAL A 23 -12.53 -29.46 -15.19
C VAL A 23 -13.00 -29.37 -13.74
N ILE A 24 -14.12 -30.03 -13.42
CA ILE A 24 -14.65 -30.09 -12.05
C ILE A 24 -13.66 -30.82 -11.13
N ALA A 25 -13.07 -31.92 -11.58
CA ALA A 25 -12.06 -32.66 -10.82
C ALA A 25 -10.79 -31.80 -10.57
N ALA A 26 -10.30 -31.11 -11.60
CA ALA A 26 -9.14 -30.22 -11.46
C ALA A 26 -9.43 -29.04 -10.51
N VAL A 27 -10.62 -28.45 -10.59
CA VAL A 27 -11.07 -27.39 -9.66
C VAL A 27 -11.19 -27.92 -8.24
N ALA A 28 -11.75 -29.12 -8.04
CA ALA A 28 -11.86 -29.73 -6.71
C ALA A 28 -10.48 -29.93 -6.07
N VAL A 29 -9.50 -30.45 -6.81
CA VAL A 29 -8.12 -30.61 -6.32
C VAL A 29 -7.46 -29.27 -6.00
N LEU A 30 -7.64 -28.25 -6.84
CA LEU A 30 -7.16 -26.88 -6.58
C LEU A 30 -7.81 -26.27 -5.32
N THR A 31 -9.10 -26.50 -5.09
CA THR A 31 -9.80 -25.97 -3.91
C THR A 31 -9.42 -26.68 -2.61
N GLN A 32 -9.10 -27.98 -2.66
CA GLN A 32 -8.65 -28.75 -1.49
C GLN A 32 -7.22 -28.40 -1.07
N THR A 33 -6.41 -27.85 -1.98
CA THR A 33 -5.00 -27.50 -1.75
C THR A 33 -4.78 -26.03 -1.43
N GLN A 34 -5.84 -25.21 -1.36
CA GLN A 34 -5.72 -23.83 -0.90
C GLN A 34 -5.55 -23.78 0.63
N GLU A 35 -4.33 -24.02 1.11
CA GLU A 35 -3.92 -23.40 2.35
C GLU A 35 -4.02 -21.89 2.18
N LYS A 36 -4.98 -21.27 2.88
CA LYS A 36 -5.09 -19.82 2.96
C LYS A 36 -3.73 -19.27 3.38
N ARG A 37 -3.02 -18.58 2.48
CA ARG A 37 -1.85 -17.77 2.84
C ARG A 37 -2.26 -16.91 4.03
N ARG A 38 -1.51 -16.99 5.13
CA ARG A 38 -1.72 -16.10 6.27
C ARG A 38 -1.28 -14.70 5.83
N TRP A 39 -2.22 -13.90 5.36
CA TRP A 39 -1.99 -12.49 5.10
C TRP A 39 -1.81 -11.80 6.45
N GLY A 40 -0.62 -11.24 6.67
CA GLY A 40 -0.28 -10.56 7.93
C GLY A 40 0.35 -11.49 8.97
N GLY A 41 1.19 -10.86 9.79
CA GLY A 41 2.01 -11.49 10.81
C GLY A 41 3.23 -10.60 11.06
N SER A 42 3.71 -10.54 12.30
CA SER A 42 4.98 -9.89 12.60
C SER A 42 6.11 -10.64 11.90
N VAL A 43 6.90 -9.94 11.09
CA VAL A 43 8.12 -10.50 10.49
C VAL A 43 9.05 -10.94 11.65
N PRO A 44 9.49 -12.21 11.69
CA PRO A 44 10.44 -12.67 12.70
C PRO A 44 11.67 -11.75 12.72
N GLY A 45 12.05 -11.27 13.90
CA GLY A 45 13.15 -10.31 14.04
C GLY A 45 12.73 -8.83 14.04
N HIS A 46 11.43 -8.51 13.91
CA HIS A 46 10.96 -7.16 14.16
C HIS A 46 11.18 -6.77 15.64
N LYS A 47 12.03 -5.75 15.87
CA LYS A 47 12.32 -5.20 17.19
C LYS A 47 11.83 -3.75 17.26
N THR A 48 11.01 -3.45 18.26
CA THR A 48 10.63 -2.06 18.56
C THR A 48 11.72 -1.44 19.43
N TYR A 49 12.35 -0.38 18.94
CA TYR A 49 13.33 0.38 19.70
C TYR A 49 12.66 1.54 20.45
N LYS A 50 13.07 1.76 21.70
CA LYS A 50 12.73 2.97 22.46
C LYS A 50 13.53 4.15 21.90
N ARG A 51 13.07 4.69 20.77
CA ARG A 51 13.52 5.99 20.26
C ARG A 51 12.95 7.01 21.24
N ALA A 52 13.78 7.77 21.94
CA ALA A 52 13.36 8.70 22.99
C ALA A 52 12.43 9.81 22.46
N ARG A 53 11.16 9.46 22.19
CA ARG A 53 10.18 10.29 21.46
C ARG A 53 9.94 11.62 22.18
N LEU A 54 9.82 11.57 23.50
CA LEU A 54 9.61 12.78 24.32
C LEU A 54 10.80 13.74 24.25
N ALA A 55 12.03 13.22 24.25
CA ALA A 55 13.23 14.04 24.12
C ALA A 55 13.31 14.67 22.72
N ALA A 56 13.00 13.90 21.67
CA ALA A 56 12.95 14.41 20.31
C ALA A 56 11.85 15.48 20.14
N GLU A 57 10.67 15.30 20.74
CA GLU A 57 9.60 16.29 20.73
C GLU A 57 10.03 17.60 21.42
N TRP A 58 10.65 17.48 22.60
CA TRP A 58 11.19 18.64 23.31
C TRP A 58 12.17 19.41 22.44
N GLN A 59 13.15 18.71 21.85
CA GLN A 59 14.16 19.32 21.00
C GLN A 59 13.51 20.05 19.81
N LEU A 60 12.55 19.40 19.16
CA LEU A 60 11.84 19.98 18.02
C LEU A 60 11.08 21.25 18.42
N LYS A 61 10.43 21.28 19.59
CA LYS A 61 9.78 22.49 20.11
C LYS A 61 10.77 23.62 20.35
N GLN A 62 11.90 23.33 21.01
CA GLN A 62 12.95 24.33 21.27
C GLN A 62 13.56 24.89 19.99
N ASP A 63 13.73 24.03 18.98
CA ASP A 63 14.34 24.41 17.71
C ASP A 63 13.45 25.34 16.87
N TYR A 64 12.12 25.19 16.94
CA TYR A 64 11.21 25.81 15.95
C TYR A 64 9.94 26.49 16.48
N PHE A 65 9.37 26.04 17.61
CA PHE A 65 7.99 26.38 17.98
C PHE A 65 7.84 27.22 19.25
N ILE A 66 8.92 27.41 20.01
CA ILE A 66 8.92 28.31 21.16
C ILE A 66 9.06 29.77 20.72
N GLU A 67 8.76 30.72 21.61
CA GLU A 67 8.78 32.17 21.33
C GLU A 67 10.14 32.70 20.83
N ARG A 68 11.24 32.07 21.23
CA ARG A 68 12.60 32.41 20.81
C ARG A 68 13.31 31.14 20.32
N PRO A 69 12.93 30.64 19.13
CA PRO A 69 13.46 29.39 18.62
C PRO A 69 14.94 29.55 18.26
N ILE A 70 15.70 28.45 18.33
CA ILE A 70 17.12 28.44 17.96
C ILE A 70 17.31 28.81 16.49
N TYR A 71 16.38 28.37 15.63
CA TYR A 71 16.37 28.72 14.22
C TYR A 71 15.33 29.81 13.94
N ASN A 72 15.78 30.90 13.31
CA ASN A 72 14.91 31.98 12.85
C ASN A 72 13.98 31.52 11.71
N GLU A 73 12.98 32.35 11.38
CA GLU A 73 12.01 32.06 10.32
C GLU A 73 12.66 31.84 8.94
N GLU A 74 13.79 32.48 8.66
CA GLU A 74 14.56 32.28 7.42
C GLU A 74 15.12 30.85 7.33
N HIS A 75 15.69 30.33 8.43
CA HIS A 75 16.18 28.95 8.53
C HIS A 75 15.04 27.92 8.58
N PHE A 76 13.87 28.30 9.11
CA PHE A 76 12.66 27.47 9.10
C PHE A 76 12.13 27.30 7.68
N ARG A 77 11.94 28.40 6.92
CA ARG A 77 11.40 28.39 5.54
C ARG A 77 12.24 27.57 4.57
N ARG A 78 13.57 27.51 4.72
CA ARG A 78 14.43 26.67 3.86
C ARG A 78 14.24 25.17 4.07
N ARG A 79 13.74 24.73 5.24
CA ARG A 79 13.49 23.31 5.56
C ARG A 79 12.02 22.93 5.44
N TYR A 80 11.13 23.84 5.82
CA TYR A 80 9.69 23.73 5.65
C TYR A 80 9.28 24.61 4.45
N ASN A 81 9.61 24.15 3.25
CA ASN A 81 8.99 24.70 2.04
C ASN A 81 7.52 24.25 2.07
N LEU A 82 6.64 25.03 2.73
CA LEU A 82 5.29 25.19 2.18
C LEU A 82 5.53 25.82 0.81
N TRP A 83 5.64 24.97 -0.20
CA TRP A 83 5.60 25.43 -1.58
C TRP A 83 4.41 26.39 -1.69
N PRO A 84 4.59 27.59 -2.26
CA PRO A 84 3.46 28.39 -2.67
C PRO A 84 2.68 27.51 -3.64
N SER A 85 1.50 27.10 -3.17
CA SER A 85 0.36 26.72 -3.96
C SER A 85 0.51 25.59 -4.99
N PHE A 86 -0.18 24.48 -4.70
CA PHE A 86 -1.05 23.85 -5.70
C PHE A 86 -2.18 24.86 -6.04
N ASP A 87 -1.85 25.99 -6.65
CA ASP A 87 -2.82 26.83 -7.37
C ASP A 87 -2.72 26.34 -8.80
N PHE A 88 -3.54 25.33 -9.12
CA PHE A 88 -3.90 25.09 -10.50
C PHE A 88 -4.46 26.41 -11.02
N HIS A 89 -3.72 27.03 -11.95
CA HIS A 89 -4.27 28.01 -12.85
C HIS A 89 -5.44 27.36 -13.62
N ASP A 90 -6.65 27.39 -13.07
CA ASP A 90 -7.87 27.30 -13.88
C ASP A 90 -8.15 28.69 -14.42
N GLN A 91 -7.33 29.05 -15.41
CA GLN A 91 -7.72 29.96 -16.47
C GLN A 91 -7.62 29.14 -17.75
N MET A 92 -8.71 28.48 -18.11
CA MET A 92 -9.01 28.04 -19.46
C MET A 92 -10.49 28.35 -19.71
N ASP A 93 -10.69 29.37 -20.54
CA ASP A 93 -11.89 29.85 -21.26
C ASP A 93 -13.13 30.33 -20.48
#